data_AF-A0A9J6CXK6-F1
#
_entry.id   AF-A0A9J6CXK6-F1
#
_cell.length_a   1.000
_cell.length_b   1.000
_cell.length_c   1.000
_cell.angle_alpha   90.00
_cell.angle_beta   90.00
_cell.angle_gamma   90.00
#
_symmetry.space_group_name_H-M   'P 1'
#
loop_
_entity.id
_entity.type
_entity.pdbx_description
1 polymer ?
#
loop_
_entity_poly.entity_id
_entity_poly.type
_entity_poly.pdbx_seq_one_letter_code
_entity_poly.pdbx_strand_id
1 'polypeptide(L)'
;MDIPPATQEELADLYRAFQSPGVTPAVFSVLPEYCESFQEPVKTQPAHFRKLYLEENLEDNLDTLLKKADDFLATFSIRDDTVKTVEAATRQQSNSPDWFLYRAVRVTASVMKSVCHTSVQSASLSLVKSICYPEKNSLRVPAIRW
;
A
#
# COMPACT_ATOMS: atom_id res chain seq x y z
N MET A 1 39.10 8.99 -37.04
CA MET A 1 39.96 8.35 -36.02
C MET A 1 39.06 7.31 -35.39
N ASP A 2 39.16 6.06 -35.85
CA ASP A 2 38.28 4.99 -35.41
C ASP A 2 38.79 4.46 -34.07
N ILE A 3 37.96 4.56 -33.04
CA ILE A 3 38.24 3.99 -31.74
C ILE A 3 38.01 2.47 -31.90
N PRO A 4 39.02 1.63 -31.67
CA PRO A 4 38.84 0.19 -31.76
C PRO A 4 37.78 -0.27 -30.75
N PRO A 5 36.99 -1.31 -31.07
CA PRO A 5 36.01 -1.85 -30.15
C PRO A 5 36.71 -2.38 -28.90
N ALA A 6 36.09 -2.19 -27.74
CA ALA A 6 36.59 -2.70 -26.47
C ALA A 6 36.78 -4.23 -26.54
N THR A 7 37.89 -4.70 -26.01
CA THR A 7 38.19 -6.12 -25.91
C THR A 7 37.41 -6.78 -24.78
N GLN A 8 37.25 -8.11 -24.86
CA GLN A 8 36.52 -8.88 -23.85
C GLN A 8 37.15 -8.77 -22.45
N GLU A 9 38.47 -8.62 -22.39
CA GLU A 9 39.24 -8.45 -21.15
C GLU A 9 38.96 -7.09 -20.51
N GLU A 10 38.94 -6.01 -21.30
CA GLU A 10 38.59 -4.66 -20.83
C GLU A 10 37.15 -4.59 -20.30
N LEU A 11 36.21 -5.30 -20.94
CA LEU A 11 34.83 -5.40 -20.46
C LEU A 11 34.72 -6.20 -19.16
N ALA A 12 35.49 -7.28 -19.00
CA ALA A 12 35.49 -8.06 -17.77
C ALA A 12 36.03 -7.27 -16.58
N ASP A 13 37.09 -6.48 -16.78
CA ASP A 13 37.64 -5.60 -15.75
C ASP A 13 36.66 -4.47 -15.38
N LEU A 14 35.96 -3.91 -16.37
CA LEU A 14 34.89 -2.95 -16.14
C LEU A 14 33.75 -3.54 -15.30
N TYR A 15 33.27 -4.74 -15.63
CA TYR A 15 32.20 -5.40 -14.87
C TYR A 15 32.66 -5.76 -13.45
N ARG A 16 33.90 -6.21 -13.27
CA ARG A 16 34.47 -6.44 -11.93
C ARG A 16 34.51 -5.14 -11.11
N ALA A 17 34.85 -4.01 -11.72
CA ALA A 17 34.83 -2.70 -11.05
C ALA A 17 33.42 -2.29 -10.60
N PHE A 18 32.38 -2.72 -11.31
CA PHE A 18 30.99 -2.45 -10.94
C PHE A 18 30.42 -3.35 -9.85
N GLN A 19 31.10 -4.44 -9.47
CA GLN A 19 30.70 -5.32 -8.36
C GLN A 19 31.02 -4.68 -6.98
N SER A 20 30.51 -3.47 -6.75
CA SER A 20 30.60 -2.79 -5.46
C SER A 20 29.43 -3.23 -4.56
N PRO A 21 29.66 -3.46 -3.25
CA PRO A 21 28.58 -3.84 -2.34
C PRO A 21 27.50 -2.76 -2.29
N GLY A 22 26.25 -3.14 -2.56
CA GLY A 22 25.07 -2.29 -2.41
C GLY A 22 24.58 -1.57 -3.68
N VAL A 23 25.24 -1.75 -4.83
CA VAL A 23 24.78 -1.19 -6.12
C VAL A 23 24.80 -2.28 -7.19
N THR A 24 23.63 -2.59 -7.77
CA THR A 24 23.51 -3.49 -8.92
C THR A 24 23.29 -2.64 -10.18
N PRO A 25 24.30 -2.51 -11.07
CA PRO A 25 24.14 -1.77 -12.32
C PRO A 25 23.07 -2.40 -13.21
N ALA A 26 22.32 -1.57 -13.93
CA ALA A 26 21.26 -2.05 -14.82
C ALA A 26 21.79 -2.99 -15.92
N VAL A 27 23.05 -2.87 -16.35
CA VAL A 27 23.65 -3.76 -17.35
C VAL A 27 23.75 -5.21 -16.87
N PHE A 28 23.80 -5.47 -15.56
CA PHE A 28 23.85 -6.83 -15.02
C PHE A 28 22.52 -7.57 -15.12
N SER A 29 21.40 -6.89 -15.40
CA SER A 29 20.11 -7.57 -15.62
C SER A 29 20.04 -8.31 -16.96
N VAL A 30 20.86 -7.91 -17.94
CA VAL A 30 20.86 -8.48 -19.29
C VAL A 30 22.04 -9.43 -19.56
N LEU A 31 23.06 -9.42 -18.68
CA LEU A 31 24.21 -10.29 -18.82
C LEU A 31 23.95 -11.65 -18.15
N PRO A 32 24.03 -12.78 -18.87
CA PRO A 32 23.73 -14.11 -18.33
C PRO A 32 24.54 -14.48 -17.08
N GLU A 33 25.77 -13.98 -16.98
CA GLU A 33 26.69 -14.29 -15.86
C GLU A 33 26.38 -13.48 -14.59
N TYR A 34 25.57 -12.43 -14.68
CA TYR A 34 25.31 -11.50 -13.57
C TYR A 34 23.81 -11.35 -13.24
N CYS A 35 22.92 -11.80 -14.13
CA CYS A 35 21.47 -11.61 -13.99
C CYS A 35 20.84 -12.40 -12.85
N GLU A 36 21.48 -13.46 -12.36
CA GLU A 36 21.00 -14.20 -11.18
C GLU A 36 20.97 -13.33 -9.91
N SER A 37 21.86 -12.35 -9.82
CA SER A 37 21.92 -11.39 -8.70
C SER A 37 20.93 -10.23 -8.85
N PHE A 38 20.31 -10.08 -10.02
CA PHE A 38 19.33 -9.04 -10.27
C PHE A 38 17.99 -9.40 -9.63
N GLN A 39 17.60 -8.62 -8.63
CA GLN A 39 16.26 -8.67 -8.06
C GLN A 39 15.41 -7.62 -8.75
N GLU A 40 14.30 -8.02 -9.37
CA GLU A 40 13.33 -7.05 -9.85
C GLU A 40 12.94 -6.13 -8.68
N PRO A 41 12.88 -4.80 -8.88
CA PRO A 41 12.36 -3.90 -7.86
C PRO A 41 10.88 -4.24 -7.67
N VAL A 42 10.60 -5.08 -6.69
CA VAL A 42 9.23 -5.43 -6.28
C VAL A 42 8.60 -4.13 -5.82
N LYS A 43 7.70 -3.57 -6.63
CA LYS A 43 6.84 -2.46 -6.21
C LYS A 43 5.96 -3.00 -5.09
N THR A 44 6.43 -2.87 -3.86
CA THR A 44 5.68 -3.34 -2.70
C THR A 44 4.54 -2.36 -2.50
N GLN A 45 3.31 -2.81 -2.77
CA GLN A 45 2.15 -1.99 -2.49
C GLN A 45 2.10 -1.73 -0.98
N PRO A 46 1.98 -0.45 -0.55
CA PRO A 46 1.76 -0.12 0.85
C PRO A 46 0.68 -0.99 1.50
N ALA A 47 0.90 -1.37 2.76
CA ALA A 47 -0.09 -2.13 3.52
C ALA A 47 -1.42 -1.36 3.63
N HIS A 48 -2.54 -2.09 3.60
CA HIS A 48 -3.89 -1.54 3.69
C HIS A 48 -4.74 -2.31 4.70
N PHE A 49 -5.69 -1.62 5.33
CA PHE A 49 -6.44 -2.16 6.47
C PHE A 49 -7.49 -3.22 6.15
N ARG A 50 -7.81 -3.47 4.87
CA ARG A 50 -8.75 -4.57 4.51
C ARG A 50 -8.30 -5.95 5.02
N LYS A 51 -7.00 -6.16 5.24
CA LYS A 51 -6.46 -7.42 5.77
C LYS A 51 -6.68 -7.60 7.27
N LEU A 52 -7.24 -6.61 7.98
CA LEU A 52 -7.60 -6.73 9.40
C LEU A 52 -8.85 -7.59 9.63
N TYR A 53 -9.64 -7.84 8.59
CA TYR A 53 -10.76 -8.78 8.69
C TYR A 53 -10.23 -10.21 8.75
N LEU A 54 -10.49 -10.89 9.87
CA LEU A 54 -10.17 -12.30 10.09
C LEU A 54 -11.48 -13.03 10.40
N GLU A 55 -11.78 -14.10 9.66
CA GLU A 55 -13.00 -14.89 9.86
C GLU A 55 -13.07 -15.54 11.24
N GLU A 56 -11.90 -15.85 11.83
CA GLU A 56 -11.79 -16.38 13.19
C GLU A 56 -12.34 -15.44 14.28
N ASN A 57 -12.44 -14.13 13.98
CA ASN A 57 -12.94 -13.12 14.91
C ASN A 57 -14.47 -12.94 14.84
N LEU A 58 -15.18 -13.68 13.99
CA LEU A 58 -16.63 -13.51 13.82
C LEU A 58 -17.43 -13.85 15.09
N GLU A 59 -16.93 -14.82 15.86
CA GLU A 59 -17.56 -15.29 17.11
C GLU A 59 -17.04 -14.55 18.35
N ASP A 60 -16.08 -13.64 18.19
CA ASP A 60 -15.54 -12.87 19.31
C ASP A 60 -16.54 -11.81 19.79
N ASN A 61 -16.63 -11.66 21.11
CA ASN A 61 -17.34 -10.54 21.70
C ASN A 61 -16.55 -9.22 21.57
N LEU A 62 -17.24 -8.11 21.81
CA LEU A 62 -16.67 -6.77 21.67
C LEU A 62 -15.42 -6.56 22.55
N ASP A 63 -15.39 -7.05 23.78
CA ASP A 63 -14.25 -6.88 24.69
C ASP A 63 -13.00 -7.61 24.17
N THR A 64 -13.17 -8.80 23.61
CA THR A 64 -12.08 -9.55 22.95
C THR A 64 -11.58 -8.81 21.71
N LEU A 65 -12.49 -8.29 20.89
CA LEU A 65 -12.14 -7.52 19.69
C LEU A 65 -11.37 -6.23 20.04
N LEU A 66 -11.76 -5.53 21.10
CA LEU A 66 -11.07 -4.33 21.57
C LEU A 66 -9.64 -4.64 22.01
N LYS A 67 -9.42 -5.74 22.76
CA LYS A 67 -8.07 -6.18 23.14
C LYS A 67 -7.20 -6.50 21.93
N LYS A 68 -7.74 -7.26 20.96
CA LYS A 68 -7.04 -7.56 19.70
C LYS A 68 -6.67 -6.28 18.93
N ALA A 69 -7.56 -5.28 18.95
CA ALA A 69 -7.28 -3.98 18.33
C ALA A 69 -6.18 -3.21 19.07
N ASP A 70 -6.18 -3.21 20.40
CA ASP A 70 -5.13 -2.57 21.21
C ASP A 70 -3.76 -3.22 20.98
N ASP A 71 -3.69 -4.55 20.94
CA ASP A 71 -2.47 -5.31 20.66
C ASP A 71 -1.92 -4.98 19.25
N PHE A 72 -2.81 -4.86 18.27
CA PHE A 72 -2.44 -4.42 16.93
C PHE A 72 -1.92 -2.98 16.93
N LEU A 73 -2.61 -2.04 17.57
CA LEU A 73 -2.23 -0.63 17.63
C LEU A 73 -0.91 -0.41 18.37
N ALA A 74 -0.57 -1.26 19.34
CA ALA A 74 0.71 -1.19 20.06
C ALA A 74 1.91 -1.51 19.15
N THR A 75 1.73 -2.35 18.14
CA THR A 75 2.80 -2.77 17.22
C THR A 75 2.75 -2.04 15.87
N PHE A 76 1.61 -1.47 15.54
CA PHE A 76 1.39 -0.84 14.25
C PHE A 76 2.04 0.55 14.19
N SER A 77 2.94 0.72 13.22
CA SER A 77 3.56 2.00 12.90
C SER A 77 3.53 2.25 11.39
N ILE A 78 3.28 3.50 11.00
CA ILE A 78 3.29 3.93 9.60
C ILE A 78 4.52 4.79 9.38
N ARG A 79 5.31 4.45 8.37
CA ARG A 79 6.47 5.23 7.94
C ARG A 79 6.07 6.37 6.99
N ASP A 80 6.79 7.49 7.05
CA ASP A 80 6.51 8.67 6.21
C ASP A 80 6.62 8.41 4.71
N ASP A 81 7.51 7.51 4.28
CA ASP A 81 7.64 7.08 2.88
C ASP A 81 6.37 6.38 2.37
N THR A 82 5.74 5.59 3.24
CA THR A 82 4.50 4.87 2.98
C THR A 82 3.37 5.88 2.81
N VAL A 83 3.31 6.90 3.67
CA VAL A 83 2.32 7.99 3.56
C VAL A 83 2.48 8.74 2.24
N LYS A 84 3.70 9.13 1.85
CA LYS A 84 3.96 9.83 0.59
C LYS A 84 3.61 8.98 -0.63
N THR A 85 3.91 7.69 -0.58
CA THR A 85 3.60 6.76 -1.67
C THR A 85 2.10 6.59 -1.84
N VAL A 86 1.35 6.41 -0.73
CA VAL A 86 -0.11 6.32 -0.76
C VAL A 86 -0.73 7.63 -1.25
N GLU A 87 -0.27 8.79 -0.77
CA GLU A 87 -0.75 10.09 -1.26
C GLU A 87 -0.56 10.22 -2.77
N ALA A 88 0.64 9.94 -3.27
CA ALA A 88 0.93 10.04 -4.69
C ALA A 88 0.03 9.11 -5.53
N ALA A 89 -0.18 7.86 -5.09
CA ALA A 89 -1.06 6.91 -5.75
C ALA A 89 -2.54 7.30 -5.71
N THR A 90 -2.94 8.07 -4.69
CA THR A 90 -4.34 8.44 -4.42
C THR A 90 -4.67 9.89 -4.78
N ARG A 91 -3.72 10.65 -5.35
CA ARG A 91 -3.88 12.09 -5.65
C ARG A 91 -5.06 12.42 -6.56
N GLN A 92 -5.42 11.52 -7.47
CA GLN A 92 -6.58 11.67 -8.35
C GLN A 92 -7.93 11.39 -7.67
N GLN A 93 -7.93 11.22 -6.34
CA GLN A 93 -9.12 10.99 -5.54
C GLN A 93 -9.90 9.78 -6.04
N SER A 94 -11.23 9.85 -6.12
CA SER A 94 -12.10 8.76 -6.55
C SER A 94 -11.84 8.23 -7.96
N ASN A 95 -11.06 8.95 -8.78
CA ASN A 95 -10.64 8.47 -10.10
C ASN A 95 -9.43 7.53 -10.03
N SER A 96 -8.72 7.48 -8.89
CA SER A 96 -7.66 6.50 -8.65
C SER A 96 -8.26 5.14 -8.25
N PRO A 97 -7.76 4.02 -8.82
CA PRO A 97 -8.20 2.68 -8.43
C PRO A 97 -7.91 2.37 -6.95
N ASP A 98 -6.88 3.01 -6.39
CA ASP A 98 -6.41 2.76 -5.02
C ASP A 98 -7.13 3.62 -3.96
N TRP A 99 -7.90 4.63 -4.37
CA TRP A 99 -8.54 5.59 -3.46
C TRP A 99 -9.44 4.91 -2.43
N PHE A 100 -10.33 4.04 -2.90
CA PHE A 100 -11.26 3.33 -2.03
C PHE A 100 -10.56 2.25 -1.20
N LEU A 101 -9.49 1.64 -1.73
CA LEU A 101 -8.68 0.66 -1.01
C LEU A 101 -8.02 1.27 0.24
N TYR A 102 -7.34 2.40 0.10
CA TYR A 102 -6.65 3.06 1.22
C TYR A 102 -7.55 3.91 2.13
N ARG A 103 -8.82 4.10 1.74
CA ARG A 103 -9.86 4.71 2.61
C ARG A 103 -10.66 3.70 3.40
N ALA A 104 -10.73 2.45 2.94
CA ALA A 104 -11.48 1.40 3.63
C ALA A 104 -10.99 1.23 5.08
N VAL A 105 -11.93 0.94 5.98
CA VAL A 105 -11.70 0.70 7.42
C VAL A 105 -11.27 1.95 8.22
N ARG A 106 -11.03 3.09 7.56
CA ARG A 106 -10.61 4.34 8.23
C ARG A 106 -11.78 5.28 8.48
N VAL A 107 -11.78 5.90 9.66
CA VAL A 107 -12.65 7.06 9.94
C VAL A 107 -12.12 8.26 9.17
N THR A 108 -12.87 8.69 8.15
CA THR A 108 -12.53 9.86 7.34
C THR A 108 -13.38 11.07 7.73
N ALA A 109 -12.97 12.27 7.31
CA ALA A 109 -13.65 13.52 7.68
C ALA A 109 -15.18 13.49 7.40
N SER A 110 -15.61 12.91 6.28
CA SER A 110 -17.03 12.85 5.87
C SER A 110 -17.89 11.97 6.76
N VAL A 111 -17.30 11.02 7.51
CA VAL A 111 -18.03 10.10 8.41
C VAL A 111 -17.76 10.37 9.90
N MET A 112 -16.80 11.26 10.21
CA MET A 112 -16.37 11.56 11.58
C MET A 112 -17.54 11.92 12.50
N LYS A 113 -18.43 12.82 12.05
CA LYS A 113 -19.62 13.21 12.81
C LYS A 113 -20.51 11.99 13.12
N SER A 114 -20.82 11.18 12.11
CA SER A 114 -21.66 10.00 12.26
C SER A 114 -21.06 8.99 13.23
N VAL A 115 -19.73 8.79 13.18
CA VAL A 115 -19.01 7.91 14.11
C VAL A 115 -19.08 8.43 15.54
N CYS A 116 -18.82 9.72 15.76
CA CYS A 116 -18.85 10.32 17.10
C CYS A 116 -20.25 10.31 17.76
N HIS A 117 -21.30 10.28 16.95
CA HIS A 117 -22.69 10.21 17.41
C HIS A 117 -23.25 8.79 17.49
N THR A 118 -22.45 7.78 17.21
CA THR A 118 -22.86 6.37 17.22
C THR A 118 -22.24 5.66 18.41
N SER A 119 -23.03 4.92 19.18
CA SER A 119 -22.49 4.06 20.25
C SER A 119 -21.74 2.87 19.64
N VAL A 120 -20.58 2.55 20.20
CA VAL A 120 -19.79 1.37 19.81
C VAL A 120 -20.59 0.07 20.01
N GLN A 121 -21.42 0.01 21.05
CA GLN A 121 -22.25 -1.17 21.37
C GLN A 121 -23.40 -1.38 20.37
N SER A 122 -23.80 -0.34 19.64
CA SER A 122 -24.95 -0.37 18.73
C SER A 122 -24.67 0.41 17.45
N ALA A 123 -23.53 0.11 16.83
CA ALA A 123 -23.13 0.78 15.60
C ALA A 123 -24.11 0.49 14.46
N SER A 124 -24.51 1.53 13.73
CA SER A 124 -25.39 1.32 12.58
C SER A 124 -24.66 0.54 11.47
N LEU A 125 -25.28 -0.54 11.00
CA LEU A 125 -24.69 -1.40 9.97
C LEU A 125 -24.39 -0.64 8.68
N SER A 126 -25.21 0.35 8.33
CA SER A 126 -24.99 1.23 7.18
C SER A 126 -23.72 2.06 7.33
N LEU A 127 -23.47 2.63 8.52
CA LEU A 127 -22.25 3.37 8.81
C LEU A 127 -21.02 2.47 8.73
N VAL A 128 -21.06 1.29 9.37
CA VAL A 128 -19.95 0.32 9.30
C VAL A 128 -19.65 -0.07 7.85
N LYS A 129 -20.69 -0.40 7.06
CA LYS A 129 -20.53 -0.73 5.63
C LYS A 129 -19.94 0.42 4.83
N SER A 130 -20.35 1.66 5.11
CA SER A 130 -19.83 2.85 4.42
C SER A 130 -18.34 3.09 4.68
N ILE A 131 -17.83 2.67 5.84
CA ILE A 131 -16.42 2.80 6.24
C ILE A 131 -15.60 1.62 5.70
N CYS A 132 -16.08 0.39 5.84
CA CYS A 132 -15.34 -0.81 5.45
C CYS A 132 -15.36 -1.07 3.93
N TYR A 133 -16.41 -0.63 3.23
CA TYR A 133 -16.62 -0.87 1.80
C TYR A 133 -16.99 0.43 1.05
N PRO A 134 -16.13 1.47 1.09
CA PRO A 134 -16.44 2.78 0.54
C PRO A 134 -16.68 2.76 -0.99
N GLU A 135 -16.13 1.78 -1.71
CA GLU A 135 -16.37 1.56 -3.14
C GLU A 135 -17.84 1.24 -3.46
N LYS A 136 -18.56 0.66 -2.49
CA LYS A 136 -19.98 0.30 -2.64
C LYS A 136 -20.92 1.47 -2.32
N ASN A 137 -20.39 2.56 -1.76
CA ASN A 137 -21.19 3.70 -1.29
C ASN A 137 -21.29 4.84 -2.33
N SER A 138 -21.44 4.49 -3.61
CA SER A 138 -21.60 5.51 -4.66
C SER A 138 -23.04 6.02 -4.66
N LEU A 139 -23.23 7.27 -4.24
CA LEU A 139 -24.52 7.95 -4.37
C LEU A 139 -24.63 8.50 -5.80
N ARG A 140 -25.76 8.24 -6.46
CA ARG A 140 -26.09 8.79 -7.78
C ARG A 140 -27.50 9.34 -7.75
N VAL A 141 -27.67 10.52 -7.13
CA VAL A 141 -28.96 11.21 -7.05
C VAL A 141 -28.92 12.52 -7.84
N PRO A 142 -30.06 13.00 -8.37
CA PRO A 142 -30.09 14.27 -9.12
C PRO A 142 -29.52 15.45 -8.33
N ALA A 143 -29.74 15.48 -7.01
CA ALA A 143 -29.28 16.56 -6.14
C ALA A 143 -27.75 16.73 -6.03
N ILE A 144 -26.96 15.74 -6.46
CA ILE A 144 -25.48 15.78 -6.43
C ILE A 144 -24.88 15.77 -7.84
N ARG A 145 -25.72 15.91 -8.88
CA ARG A 145 -25.26 16.16 -10.25
C ARG A 145 -25.12 17.66 -10.42
N TRP A 146 -23.91 18.09 -10.81
CA TRP A 146 -23.59 19.48 -11.13
C TRP A 146 -24.10 19.84 -12.52
#